data_AF-A0A6P6UDA6-F1
#
_entry.id   AF-A0A6P6UDA6-F1
#
_cell.length_a   1.000
_cell.length_b   1.000
_cell.length_c   1.000
_cell.angle_alpha   90.00
_cell.angle_beta   90.00
_cell.angle_gamma   90.00
#
_symmetry.space_group_name_H-M   'P 1'
#
loop_
_entity.id
_entity.type
_entity.pdbx_description
1 polymer ?
#
loop_
_entity_poly.entity_id
_entity_poly.type
_entity_poly.pdbx_seq_one_letter_code
_entity_poly.pdbx_strand_id
1 'polypeptide(L)'
;MMAPDLRRNGSVVALALLVSLVVNGVIFDVEGNNNVVFEVEHKFKGRRNENGGRGSFLTSLKAHDSHRHGRMLAALDMPLGGNGSPTDAALYFTKLSIGTPPQDYYVQVDTGSDILWVNCAGCVRCPKKSSLGIDLTLYDMKASSTGRLVSCDQDFCLSAFNAPASDCKAGNPCAYSVTYGDGSSTGGYFVRDYAKLNQLSGNLQTIPMNGSIVFGCSSQQSGELGSSTEAVDGIIGFGQANSSIISQLASAGKVKKIFSHCLDGINGGGIFAIGQVVQPKLKTTPLVPNEAHYNVVLNAIEVGGDVLNLPSDVLGGGSGSGTIIDSGTTLAYLPDDVYSPLMEKITASQSNLKIHIVENQFKCFVYSGNVDDGFPVVTFHFEDSLSLTVYPHEYLFDLHDDQWCIGWQNKGMQTRDGREVTLLGDLVLANKLVSYDLENQTIGWAEYNCSSSIKLRDEKSGNVYAVGSHIISSARGLNAGKALRFLLLIITSLLYALLIP
;
A
#
# COMPACT_ATOMS: atom_id res chain seq x y z
N MET A 1 -32.18 -58.62 36.06
CA MET A 1 -32.22 -58.98 37.49
C MET A 1 -31.29 -58.02 38.23
N MET A 2 -31.70 -57.60 39.43
CA MET A 2 -31.25 -56.43 40.19
C MET A 2 -29.76 -56.35 40.56
N ALA A 3 -29.28 -55.08 40.58
CA ALA A 3 -28.33 -54.36 41.47
C ALA A 3 -27.17 -55.11 42.17
N PRO A 4 -26.00 -54.46 42.29
CA PRO A 4 -25.73 -53.55 43.43
C PRO A 4 -24.84 -52.34 42.98
N ASP A 5 -24.39 -51.35 43.74
CA ASP A 5 -24.39 -51.04 45.16
C ASP A 5 -24.15 -49.51 45.29
N LEU A 6 -24.90 -48.83 46.16
CA LEU A 6 -24.82 -47.40 46.43
C LEU A 6 -23.95 -47.19 47.67
N ARG A 7 -22.61 -47.14 47.51
CA ARG A 7 -21.68 -46.74 48.61
C ARG A 7 -20.27 -46.45 48.11
N ARG A 8 -20.08 -45.31 47.45
CA ARG A 8 -18.83 -44.50 47.41
C ARG A 8 -19.00 -43.42 46.36
N ASN A 9 -19.35 -42.21 46.80
CA ASN A 9 -18.88 -40.93 46.21
C ASN A 9 -19.40 -39.71 46.98
N GLY A 10 -19.68 -39.86 48.28
CA GLY A 10 -19.90 -38.74 49.21
C GLY A 10 -18.66 -37.89 49.50
N SER A 11 -17.51 -38.20 48.89
CA SER A 11 -16.25 -37.46 49.07
C SER A 11 -15.90 -36.51 47.92
N VAL A 12 -16.65 -36.53 46.80
CA VAL A 12 -16.40 -35.62 45.66
C VAL A 12 -17.29 -34.37 45.75
N VAL A 13 -18.47 -34.47 46.37
CA VAL A 13 -19.38 -33.33 46.58
C VAL A 13 -18.95 -32.45 47.77
N ALA A 14 -18.25 -33.02 48.75
CA ALA A 14 -17.70 -32.25 49.87
C ALA A 14 -16.47 -31.40 49.49
N LEU A 15 -15.70 -31.81 48.47
CA LEU A 15 -14.54 -31.04 47.98
C LEU A 15 -14.96 -29.87 47.08
N ALA A 16 -16.10 -29.98 46.39
CA ALA A 16 -16.64 -28.90 45.54
C ALA A 16 -17.28 -27.75 46.35
N LEU A 17 -17.79 -28.02 47.56
CA LEU A 17 -18.35 -27.00 48.46
C LEU A 17 -17.30 -26.25 49.28
N LEU A 18 -16.10 -26.81 49.45
CA LEU A 18 -14.96 -26.13 50.10
C LEU A 18 -14.19 -25.20 49.17
N VAL A 19 -14.29 -25.38 47.84
CA VAL A 19 -13.67 -24.48 46.85
C VAL A 19 -14.56 -23.26 46.54
N SER A 20 -15.89 -23.36 46.69
CA SER A 20 -16.80 -22.21 46.58
C SER A 20 -16.81 -21.27 47.80
N LEU A 21 -16.18 -21.66 48.91
CA LEU A 21 -16.08 -20.85 50.13
C LEU A 21 -14.73 -20.14 50.31
N VAL A 22 -13.78 -20.31 49.38
CA VAL A 22 -12.47 -19.63 49.38
C VAL A 22 -12.38 -18.54 48.30
N VAL A 23 -13.37 -18.42 47.42
CA VAL A 23 -13.40 -17.36 46.38
C VAL A 23 -14.24 -16.14 46.78
N ASN A 24 -14.97 -16.20 47.89
CA ASN A 24 -15.70 -15.05 48.45
C ASN A 24 -15.38 -14.89 49.93
N GLY A 25 -14.33 -14.12 50.26
CA GLY A 25 -14.08 -13.74 51.66
C GLY A 25 -12.66 -13.32 52.00
N VAL A 26 -12.13 -12.28 51.36
CA VAL A 26 -11.11 -11.42 51.98
C VAL A 26 -11.35 -9.96 51.54
N ILE A 27 -12.31 -9.31 52.19
CA ILE A 27 -12.33 -7.85 52.32
C ILE A 27 -11.65 -7.59 53.66
N PHE A 28 -10.44 -7.06 53.64
CA PHE A 28 -9.88 -6.35 54.77
C PHE A 28 -9.79 -4.88 54.40
N ASP A 29 -10.57 -4.07 55.12
CA ASP A 29 -10.31 -2.65 55.29
C ASP A 29 -8.91 -2.46 55.86
N VAL A 30 -8.11 -1.64 55.17
CA VAL A 30 -6.98 -0.94 55.78
C VAL A 30 -7.14 0.53 55.40
N GLU A 31 -7.69 1.31 56.33
CA GLU A 31 -7.51 2.75 56.35
C GLU A 31 -6.02 3.04 56.54
N GLY A 32 -5.40 3.60 55.49
CA GLY A 32 -4.01 3.99 55.49
C GLY A 32 -3.80 5.10 54.48
N ASN A 33 -3.98 6.34 54.94
CA ASN A 33 -3.68 7.55 54.17
C ASN A 33 -2.16 7.66 53.99
N ASN A 34 -1.62 7.00 52.97
CA ASN A 34 -0.21 7.12 52.57
C ASN A 34 -0.15 7.55 51.10
N ASN A 35 0.06 8.85 50.89
CA ASN A 35 0.65 9.36 49.66
C ASN A 35 2.04 8.72 49.52
N VAL A 36 2.13 7.57 48.85
CA VAL A 36 3.41 7.03 48.40
C VAL A 36 3.83 7.84 47.19
N VAL A 37 4.49 8.98 47.44
CA VAL A 37 5.28 9.67 46.43
C VAL A 37 6.53 8.82 46.23
N PHE A 38 6.62 8.11 45.10
CA PHE A 38 7.91 7.59 44.66
C PHE A 38 8.78 8.80 44.33
N GLU A 39 9.88 8.97 45.05
CA GLU A 39 10.92 9.88 44.61
C GLU A 39 11.62 9.23 43.41
N VAL A 40 11.13 9.53 42.21
CA VAL A 40 11.74 9.07 40.98
C VAL A 40 13.00 9.92 40.76
N GLU A 41 14.15 9.42 41.20
CA GLU A 41 15.41 9.89 40.65
C GLU A 41 15.50 9.41 39.20
N HIS A 42 15.16 10.29 38.26
CA HIS A 42 15.45 10.03 36.85
C HIS A 42 16.96 9.76 36.73
N LYS A 43 17.34 8.64 36.08
CA LYS A 43 18.73 8.23 35.81
C LYS A 43 19.62 9.33 35.18
N PHE A 44 19.01 10.41 34.69
CA PHE A 44 19.68 11.56 34.07
C PHE A 44 19.40 12.91 34.73
N LYS A 45 18.87 12.94 35.96
CA LYS A 45 18.74 14.18 36.74
C LYS A 45 20.15 14.72 37.00
N GLY A 46 20.54 15.76 36.27
CA GLY A 46 21.79 16.50 36.51
C GLY A 46 22.91 16.40 35.47
N ARG A 47 22.77 15.70 34.34
CA ARG A 47 23.77 15.80 33.24
C ARG A 47 23.57 17.07 32.41
N ARG A 48 23.89 18.22 33.01
CA ARG A 48 24.36 19.38 32.24
C ARG A 48 25.78 19.05 31.79
N ASN A 49 26.04 19.05 30.48
CA ASN A 49 27.41 19.23 30.01
C ASN A 49 27.91 20.57 30.54
N GLU A 50 29.19 20.66 30.89
CA GLU A 50 29.86 21.88 31.37
C GLU A 50 29.75 23.07 30.39
N ASN A 51 29.19 22.87 29.19
CA ASN A 51 28.98 23.87 28.15
C ASN A 51 27.50 24.14 27.76
N GLY A 52 26.55 24.09 28.71
CA GLY A 52 25.28 24.85 28.60
C GLY A 52 24.27 24.54 27.46
N GLY A 53 24.47 23.51 26.63
CA GLY A 53 23.61 23.24 25.47
C GLY A 53 22.39 22.35 25.77
N ARG A 54 21.16 22.89 25.67
CA ARG A 54 19.88 22.16 25.83
C ARG A 54 19.60 21.13 24.71
N GLY A 55 20.31 21.19 23.58
CA GLY A 55 20.12 20.33 22.40
C GLY A 55 20.59 18.88 22.57
N SER A 56 21.73 18.64 23.23
CA SER A 56 22.32 17.29 23.36
C SER A 56 21.45 16.35 24.21
N PHE A 57 20.81 16.87 25.27
CA PHE A 57 19.94 16.09 26.16
C PHE A 57 18.64 15.65 25.48
N LEU A 58 18.02 16.53 24.70
CA LEU A 58 16.84 16.21 23.89
C LEU A 58 17.16 15.16 22.82
N THR A 59 18.33 15.24 22.18
CA THR A 59 18.79 14.22 21.21
C THR A 59 18.99 12.85 21.86
N SER A 60 19.57 12.79 23.07
CA SER A 60 19.72 11.54 23.81
C SER A 60 18.38 10.94 24.27
N LEU A 61 17.42 11.78 24.65
CA LEU A 61 16.05 11.33 24.98
C LEU A 61 15.31 10.82 23.73
N LYS A 62 15.39 11.54 22.60
CA LYS A 62 14.85 11.07 21.31
C LYS A 62 15.47 9.74 20.89
N ALA A 63 16.79 9.61 20.97
CA ALA A 63 17.48 8.36 20.64
C ALA A 63 17.10 7.20 21.60
N HIS A 64 16.90 7.50 22.88
CA HIS A 64 16.45 6.52 23.88
C HIS A 64 15.02 6.06 23.59
N ASP A 65 14.10 6.98 23.33
CA ASP A 65 12.72 6.68 22.97
C ASP A 65 12.64 5.94 21.63
N SER A 66 13.39 6.37 20.61
CA SER A 66 13.51 5.64 19.33
C SER A 66 14.02 4.21 19.53
N HIS A 67 14.99 3.99 20.43
CA HIS A 67 15.49 2.64 20.71
C HIS A 67 14.46 1.78 21.49
N ARG A 68 13.67 2.39 22.38
CA ARG A 68 12.61 1.70 23.12
C ARG A 68 11.42 1.35 22.23
N HIS A 69 10.99 2.26 21.35
CA HIS A 69 9.91 2.04 20.39
C HIS A 69 10.35 1.11 19.25
N GLY A 70 11.62 1.15 18.83
CA GLY A 70 12.19 0.26 17.81
C GLY A 70 12.09 -1.23 18.15
N ARG A 71 12.15 -1.60 19.44
CA ARG A 71 12.05 -2.99 19.94
C ARG A 71 10.69 -3.68 19.70
N MET A 72 9.70 -2.99 19.13
CA MET A 72 8.37 -3.55 18.85
C MET A 72 7.90 -3.38 17.39
N LEU A 73 8.69 -2.77 16.51
CA LEU A 73 8.27 -2.52 15.12
C LEU A 73 8.38 -3.81 14.30
N ALA A 74 7.25 -4.22 13.72
CA ALA A 74 7.14 -5.38 12.84
C ALA A 74 7.52 -5.01 11.40
N ALA A 75 8.03 -5.99 10.67
CA ALA A 75 7.98 -5.99 9.21
C ALA A 75 6.71 -6.72 8.72
N LEU A 76 6.11 -6.28 7.62
CA LEU A 76 4.88 -6.83 7.06
C LEU A 76 5.07 -7.27 5.61
N ASP A 77 4.37 -8.33 5.24
CA ASP A 77 4.18 -8.80 3.86
C ASP A 77 2.76 -8.46 3.39
N MET A 78 2.63 -7.83 2.23
CA MET A 78 1.33 -7.51 1.63
C MET A 78 1.21 -8.24 0.29
N PRO A 79 0.37 -9.29 0.20
CA PRO A 79 0.20 -10.01 -1.04
C PRO A 79 -0.29 -9.09 -2.15
N LEU A 80 0.41 -9.09 -3.29
CA LEU A 80 0.12 -8.28 -4.46
C LEU A 80 -0.52 -9.13 -5.56
N GLY A 81 -1.41 -8.51 -6.34
CA GLY A 81 -2.05 -9.07 -7.52
C GLY A 81 -2.33 -7.95 -8.52
N GLY A 82 -3.00 -8.28 -9.61
CA GLY A 82 -3.16 -7.35 -10.75
C GLY A 82 -1.92 -7.32 -11.63
N ASN A 83 -1.90 -6.40 -12.59
CA ASN A 83 -0.78 -6.17 -13.49
C ASN A 83 -0.81 -4.73 -14.01
N GLY A 84 0.36 -4.22 -14.39
CA GLY A 84 0.50 -2.88 -14.96
C GLY A 84 0.23 -2.81 -16.47
N SER A 85 -0.32 -3.86 -17.11
CA SER A 85 -0.58 -3.83 -18.54
C SER A 85 -1.73 -2.88 -18.87
N PRO A 86 -1.56 -1.87 -19.74
CA PRO A 86 -2.64 -0.98 -20.16
C PRO A 86 -3.77 -1.68 -20.93
N THR A 87 -3.57 -2.94 -21.33
CA THR A 87 -4.53 -3.74 -22.09
C THR A 87 -5.29 -4.76 -21.25
N ASP A 88 -5.01 -4.84 -19.95
CA ASP A 88 -5.65 -5.78 -19.04
C ASP A 88 -6.16 -5.08 -17.77
N ALA A 89 -5.46 -5.19 -16.63
CA ALA A 89 -5.92 -4.63 -15.37
C ALA A 89 -5.49 -3.17 -15.16
N ALA A 90 -4.37 -2.78 -15.76
CA ALA A 90 -3.73 -1.46 -15.62
C ALA A 90 -3.50 -0.99 -14.16
N LEU A 91 -3.54 -1.90 -13.18
CA LEU A 91 -3.38 -1.61 -11.76
C LEU A 91 -2.88 -2.81 -10.98
N TYR A 92 -2.21 -2.52 -9.86
CA TYR A 92 -1.87 -3.49 -8.83
C TYR A 92 -2.78 -3.34 -7.61
N PHE A 93 -3.19 -4.46 -7.03
CA PHE A 93 -4.04 -4.48 -5.84
C PHE A 93 -3.52 -5.46 -4.79
N THR A 94 -3.88 -5.19 -3.54
CA THR A 94 -3.62 -6.07 -2.40
C THR A 94 -4.93 -6.46 -1.72
N LYS A 95 -4.86 -7.44 -0.81
CA LYS A 95 -6.00 -7.88 -0.02
C LYS A 95 -5.82 -7.53 1.45
N LEU A 96 -6.70 -6.70 1.99
CA LEU A 96 -6.70 -6.24 3.37
C LEU A 96 -7.95 -6.72 4.09
N SER A 97 -7.81 -7.40 5.23
CA SER A 97 -8.98 -7.77 6.04
C SER A 97 -9.30 -6.69 7.07
N ILE A 98 -10.55 -6.22 7.11
CA ILE A 98 -11.02 -5.17 8.03
C ILE A 98 -12.24 -5.66 8.82
N GLY A 99 -12.31 -5.29 10.11
CA GLY A 99 -13.48 -5.49 10.95
C GLY A 99 -13.43 -6.68 11.91
N THR A 100 -14.45 -6.76 12.78
CA THR A 100 -14.63 -7.89 13.72
C THR A 100 -16.07 -8.42 13.64
N PRO A 101 -16.31 -9.59 12.99
CA PRO A 101 -15.32 -10.48 12.37
C PRO A 101 -14.67 -9.87 11.11
N PRO A 102 -13.44 -10.29 10.76
CA PRO A 102 -12.72 -9.74 9.62
C PRO A 102 -13.35 -10.11 8.28
N GLN A 103 -13.45 -9.15 7.38
CA GLN A 103 -13.86 -9.32 5.98
C GLN A 103 -12.73 -8.87 5.06
N ASP A 104 -12.52 -9.56 3.95
CA ASP A 104 -11.47 -9.25 2.98
C ASP A 104 -11.92 -8.19 1.98
N TYR A 105 -11.06 -7.22 1.71
CA TYR A 105 -11.25 -6.16 0.72
C TYR A 105 -10.06 -6.14 -0.23
N TYR A 106 -10.32 -6.16 -1.54
CA TYR A 106 -9.31 -5.93 -2.56
C TYR A 106 -9.17 -4.44 -2.78
N VAL A 107 -7.98 -3.89 -2.55
CA VAL A 107 -7.73 -2.45 -2.63
C VAL A 107 -6.55 -2.18 -3.55
N GLN A 108 -6.71 -1.25 -4.49
CA GLN A 108 -5.63 -0.82 -5.38
C GLN A 108 -4.52 -0.17 -4.54
N VAL A 109 -3.29 -0.56 -4.81
CA VAL A 109 -2.10 0.02 -4.18
C VAL A 109 -1.76 1.31 -4.90
N ASP A 110 -1.69 2.41 -4.15
CA ASP A 110 -1.52 3.74 -4.74
C ASP A 110 -0.53 4.55 -3.89
N THR A 111 0.65 4.85 -4.44
CA THR A 111 1.64 5.71 -3.77
C THR A 111 1.40 7.20 -4.01
N GLY A 112 0.53 7.54 -4.96
CA GLY A 112 0.18 8.89 -5.38
C GLY A 112 -0.93 9.51 -4.53
N SER A 113 -1.64 8.73 -3.71
CA SER A 113 -2.63 9.23 -2.76
C SER A 113 -2.40 8.78 -1.32
N ASP A 114 -3.01 9.51 -0.38
CA ASP A 114 -2.80 9.26 1.05
C ASP A 114 -3.83 8.31 1.66
N ILE A 115 -5.11 8.40 1.29
CA ILE A 115 -6.19 7.82 2.08
C ILE A 115 -6.46 6.37 1.68
N LEU A 116 -6.45 5.46 2.66
CA LEU A 116 -7.17 4.18 2.52
C LEU A 116 -8.67 4.45 2.56
N TRP A 117 -9.41 3.99 1.55
CA TRP A 117 -10.87 3.97 1.59
C TRP A 117 -11.44 2.69 0.96
N VAL A 118 -12.64 2.32 1.37
CA VAL A 118 -13.39 1.18 0.82
C VAL A 118 -14.85 1.57 0.54
N ASN A 119 -15.47 0.86 -0.40
CA ASN A 119 -16.88 0.99 -0.73
C ASN A 119 -17.74 0.62 0.47
N CYS A 120 -18.64 1.51 0.90
CA CYS A 120 -19.50 1.25 2.05
C CYS A 120 -20.91 0.81 1.68
N ALA A 121 -21.54 0.10 2.61
CA ALA A 121 -22.94 -0.29 2.51
C ALA A 121 -23.83 0.95 2.31
N GLY A 122 -24.67 0.90 1.27
CA GLY A 122 -25.50 2.03 0.86
C GLY A 122 -24.80 3.04 -0.05
N CYS A 123 -23.57 2.77 -0.52
CA CYS A 123 -22.90 3.63 -1.48
C CYS A 123 -23.72 3.84 -2.76
N VAL A 124 -23.76 5.09 -3.22
CA VAL A 124 -24.43 5.53 -4.44
C VAL A 124 -23.40 5.64 -5.55
N ARG A 125 -23.66 5.03 -6.72
CA ARG A 125 -22.75 5.01 -7.89
C ARG A 125 -21.39 4.31 -7.67
N CYS A 126 -21.21 3.59 -6.56
CA CYS A 126 -20.10 2.62 -6.48
C CYS A 126 -20.34 1.44 -7.44
N PRO A 127 -19.26 0.83 -7.96
CA PRO A 127 -19.36 -0.35 -8.79
C PRO A 127 -19.97 -1.52 -8.01
N LYS A 128 -20.78 -2.32 -8.71
CA LYS A 128 -21.43 -3.52 -8.15
C LYS A 128 -20.84 -4.82 -8.69
N LYS A 129 -19.98 -4.72 -9.70
CA LYS A 129 -19.29 -5.81 -10.37
C LYS A 129 -17.91 -5.31 -10.78
N SER A 130 -17.00 -6.26 -10.95
CA SER A 130 -15.65 -6.02 -11.46
C SER A 130 -15.43 -6.89 -12.70
N SER A 131 -14.94 -6.30 -13.78
CA SER A 131 -14.46 -7.04 -14.95
C SER A 131 -13.16 -7.78 -14.67
N LEU A 132 -12.46 -7.44 -13.58
CA LEU A 132 -11.29 -8.17 -13.09
C LEU A 132 -11.65 -9.52 -12.48
N GLY A 133 -12.92 -9.85 -12.31
CA GLY A 133 -13.38 -11.11 -11.69
C GLY A 133 -13.46 -11.07 -10.16
N ILE A 134 -13.22 -9.91 -9.55
CA ILE A 134 -13.29 -9.69 -8.10
C ILE A 134 -14.76 -9.62 -7.66
N ASP A 135 -15.12 -10.44 -6.66
CA ASP A 135 -16.40 -10.33 -5.96
C ASP A 135 -16.31 -9.16 -4.96
N LEU A 136 -16.88 -8.01 -5.34
CA LEU A 136 -16.80 -6.77 -4.55
C LEU A 136 -17.53 -6.88 -3.21
N THR A 137 -16.88 -6.40 -2.15
CA THR A 137 -17.34 -6.38 -0.76
C THR A 137 -17.62 -4.94 -0.32
N LEU A 138 -18.80 -4.71 0.26
CA LEU A 138 -19.15 -3.43 0.85
C LEU A 138 -18.92 -3.46 2.37
N TYR A 139 -18.19 -2.49 2.89
CA TYR A 139 -18.00 -2.34 4.34
C TYR A 139 -19.29 -1.87 5.02
N ASP A 140 -19.76 -2.63 6.01
CA ASP A 140 -20.87 -2.25 6.88
C ASP A 140 -20.38 -2.09 8.32
N MET A 141 -20.31 -0.85 8.79
CA MET A 141 -19.91 -0.52 10.16
C MET A 141 -20.79 -1.22 11.20
N LYS A 142 -22.08 -1.45 10.93
CA LYS A 142 -23.00 -2.12 11.86
C LYS A 142 -22.72 -3.62 11.98
N ALA A 143 -22.11 -4.21 10.96
CA ALA A 143 -21.72 -5.61 10.95
C ALA A 143 -20.38 -5.88 11.67
N SER A 144 -19.61 -4.82 11.96
CA SER A 144 -18.35 -4.91 12.71
C SER A 144 -18.54 -4.47 14.16
N SER A 145 -18.27 -5.38 15.10
CA SER A 145 -18.34 -5.07 16.54
C SER A 145 -17.31 -4.03 17.00
N THR A 146 -16.23 -3.84 16.23
CA THR A 146 -15.15 -2.88 16.48
C THR A 146 -15.22 -1.62 15.63
N GLY A 147 -16.11 -1.55 14.64
CA GLY A 147 -16.30 -0.38 13.78
C GLY A 147 -16.83 0.82 14.57
N ARG A 148 -16.16 1.96 14.48
CA ARG A 148 -16.54 3.20 15.16
C ARG A 148 -16.41 4.39 14.22
N LEU A 149 -17.43 5.24 14.22
CA LEU A 149 -17.39 6.49 13.46
C LEU A 149 -16.29 7.42 14.01
N VAL A 150 -15.55 8.09 13.12
CA VAL A 150 -14.64 9.18 13.50
C VAL A 150 -15.40 10.50 13.43
N SER A 151 -15.45 11.21 14.54
CA SER A 151 -16.09 12.52 14.64
C SER A 151 -15.09 13.67 14.41
N CYS A 152 -15.60 14.85 14.05
CA CYS A 152 -14.80 16.04 13.74
C CYS A 152 -13.84 16.49 14.86
N ASP A 153 -14.19 16.20 16.12
CA ASP A 153 -13.42 16.56 17.31
C ASP A 153 -12.31 15.57 17.66
N GLN A 154 -12.17 14.46 16.92
CA GLN A 154 -11.08 13.51 17.14
C GLN A 154 -9.80 13.96 16.42
N ASP A 155 -8.64 13.71 17.06
CA ASP A 155 -7.31 14.11 16.58
C ASP A 155 -7.05 13.72 15.12
N PHE A 156 -7.49 12.53 14.70
CA PHE A 156 -7.35 12.10 13.31
C PHE A 156 -8.00 13.09 12.34
N CYS A 157 -9.25 13.49 12.60
CA CYS A 157 -9.98 14.41 11.72
C CYS A 157 -9.30 15.79 11.65
N LEU A 158 -8.85 16.29 12.80
CA LEU A 158 -8.15 17.57 12.89
C LEU A 158 -6.82 17.55 12.12
N SER A 159 -6.09 16.43 12.21
CA SER A 159 -4.80 16.27 11.54
C SER A 159 -4.90 15.97 10.04
N ALA A 160 -5.96 15.28 9.60
CA ALA A 160 -6.13 14.86 8.21
C ALA A 160 -6.37 16.04 7.25
N PHE A 161 -6.98 17.14 7.74
CA PHE A 161 -7.37 18.28 6.91
C PHE A 161 -6.52 19.54 7.12
N ASN A 162 -5.55 19.55 8.05
CA ASN A 162 -4.77 20.74 8.48
C ASN A 162 -5.59 21.98 8.91
N ALA A 163 -6.91 21.93 8.79
CA ALA A 163 -7.95 22.62 9.53
C ALA A 163 -9.27 21.94 9.09
N PRO A 164 -10.11 21.41 10.01
CA PRO A 164 -11.42 20.92 9.60
C PRO A 164 -12.19 22.05 8.89
N ALA A 165 -12.95 21.70 7.84
CA ALA A 165 -13.85 22.66 7.21
C ALA A 165 -14.68 23.38 8.29
N SER A 166 -15.00 24.66 8.10
CA SER A 166 -15.77 25.47 9.07
C SER A 166 -17.06 24.80 9.57
N ASP A 167 -17.57 23.85 8.79
CA ASP A 167 -18.83 23.15 8.99
C ASP A 167 -18.67 21.81 9.75
N CYS A 168 -17.45 21.34 10.00
CA CYS A 168 -17.16 20.12 10.76
C CYS A 168 -17.24 20.40 12.27
N LYS A 169 -18.43 20.29 12.84
CA LYS A 169 -18.69 20.52 14.28
C LYS A 169 -18.42 19.25 15.10
N ALA A 170 -18.03 19.41 16.36
CA ALA A 170 -17.84 18.31 17.31
C ALA A 170 -19.05 17.36 17.32
N GLY A 171 -18.79 16.05 17.29
CA GLY A 171 -19.82 15.01 17.19
C GLY A 171 -20.37 14.73 15.78
N ASN A 172 -20.18 15.61 14.80
CA ASN A 172 -20.52 15.31 13.41
C ASN A 172 -19.54 14.27 12.83
N PRO A 173 -19.98 13.44 11.86
CA PRO A 173 -19.09 12.59 11.09
C PRO A 173 -17.96 13.40 10.44
N CYS A 174 -16.72 12.91 10.57
CA CYS A 174 -15.59 13.47 9.86
C CYS A 174 -15.69 13.09 8.38
N ALA A 175 -16.24 14.00 7.56
CA ALA A 175 -16.40 13.80 6.13
C ALA A 175 -15.06 13.85 5.39
N TYR A 176 -14.94 13.13 4.28
CA TYR A 176 -13.80 13.23 3.38
C TYR A 176 -14.26 13.24 1.91
N SER A 177 -13.44 13.84 1.06
CA SER A 177 -13.58 13.80 -0.39
C SER A 177 -12.19 13.82 -1.02
N VAL A 178 -11.99 13.00 -2.04
CA VAL A 178 -10.74 12.91 -2.81
C VAL A 178 -11.09 12.98 -4.29
N THR A 179 -10.30 13.74 -5.04
CA THR A 179 -10.32 13.78 -6.51
C THR A 179 -8.96 13.34 -7.01
N TYR A 180 -8.95 12.40 -7.95
CA TYR A 180 -7.75 11.81 -8.55
C TYR A 180 -7.34 12.56 -9.82
N GLY A 181 -6.13 12.28 -10.31
CA GLY A 181 -5.55 12.95 -11.49
C GLY A 181 -6.34 12.74 -12.78
N ASP A 182 -7.08 11.64 -12.89
CA ASP A 182 -8.00 11.33 -13.98
C ASP A 182 -9.35 12.10 -13.88
N GLY A 183 -9.57 12.85 -12.81
CA GLY A 183 -10.80 13.58 -12.52
C GLY A 183 -11.89 12.74 -11.85
N SER A 184 -11.65 11.45 -11.61
CA SER A 184 -12.55 10.63 -10.80
C SER A 184 -12.54 11.10 -9.34
N SER A 185 -13.61 10.80 -8.61
CA SER A 185 -13.71 11.23 -7.21
C SER A 185 -14.48 10.26 -6.34
N THR A 186 -14.17 10.29 -5.05
CA THR A 186 -14.80 9.51 -4.00
C THR A 186 -15.10 10.39 -2.79
N GLY A 187 -16.19 10.12 -2.09
CA GLY A 187 -16.60 10.91 -0.93
C GLY A 187 -17.42 10.12 0.08
N GLY A 188 -17.27 10.48 1.34
CA GLY A 188 -17.96 9.82 2.45
C GLY A 188 -17.50 10.32 3.80
N TYR A 189 -17.31 9.40 4.74
CA TYR A 189 -16.91 9.72 6.11
C TYR A 189 -15.86 8.74 6.62
N PHE A 190 -15.05 9.16 7.60
CA PHE A 190 -14.04 8.31 8.19
C PHE A 190 -14.61 7.34 9.24
N VAL A 191 -14.14 6.10 9.19
CA VAL A 191 -14.43 5.05 10.17
C VAL A 191 -13.12 4.51 10.72
N ARG A 192 -13.11 4.20 12.02
CA ARG A 192 -12.04 3.48 12.69
C ARG A 192 -12.45 2.03 12.88
N ASP A 193 -11.57 1.11 12.50
CA ASP A 193 -11.72 -0.32 12.77
C ASP A 193 -10.34 -1.00 12.87
N TYR A 194 -10.32 -2.32 13.04
CA TYR A 194 -9.09 -3.11 13.00
C TYR A 194 -8.86 -3.70 11.62
N ALA A 195 -7.64 -3.51 11.11
CA ALA A 195 -7.09 -4.26 10.00
C ALA A 195 -6.27 -5.44 10.51
N LYS A 196 -6.35 -6.58 9.81
CA LYS A 196 -5.49 -7.74 9.99
C LYS A 196 -4.34 -7.67 8.99
N LEU A 197 -3.12 -7.58 9.51
CA LEU A 197 -1.86 -7.42 8.78
C LEU A 197 -1.04 -8.71 8.89
N ASN A 198 -0.19 -9.00 7.90
CA ASN A 198 0.65 -10.18 7.90
C ASN A 198 2.06 -9.83 8.39
N GLN A 199 2.29 -9.98 9.69
CA GLN A 199 3.60 -9.75 10.29
C GLN A 199 4.58 -10.87 9.95
N LEU A 200 5.81 -10.54 9.55
CA LEU A 200 6.86 -11.53 9.33
C LEU A 200 7.18 -12.30 10.62
N SER A 201 7.29 -13.61 10.50
CA SER A 201 7.65 -14.53 11.61
C SER A 201 8.77 -15.49 11.24
N GLY A 202 9.11 -15.57 9.96
CA GLY A 202 10.11 -16.44 9.38
C GLY A 202 10.28 -16.12 7.89
N ASN A 203 11.23 -16.80 7.22
CA ASN A 203 11.37 -16.67 5.78
C ASN A 203 10.09 -17.13 5.08
N LEU A 204 9.48 -16.25 4.29
CA LEU A 204 8.24 -16.50 3.56
C LEU A 204 7.07 -16.91 4.49
N GLN A 205 7.13 -16.51 5.77
CA GLN A 205 6.14 -16.90 6.78
C GLN A 205 5.63 -15.70 7.53
N THR A 206 4.31 -15.66 7.70
CA THR A 206 3.62 -14.56 8.37
C THR A 206 2.70 -15.06 9.48
N ILE A 207 2.48 -14.20 10.47
CA ILE A 207 1.45 -14.36 11.50
C ILE A 207 0.53 -13.14 11.48
N PRO A 208 -0.77 -13.30 11.82
CA PRO A 208 -1.67 -12.17 11.92
C PRO A 208 -1.25 -11.16 13.00
N MET A 209 -1.29 -9.87 12.65
CA MET A 209 -1.17 -8.75 13.58
C MET A 209 -2.34 -7.79 13.36
N ASN A 210 -3.01 -7.39 14.44
CA ASN A 210 -4.05 -6.36 14.34
C ASN A 210 -3.44 -4.96 14.42
N GLY A 211 -3.90 -4.06 13.53
CA GLY A 211 -3.63 -2.63 13.57
C GLY A 211 -4.94 -1.85 13.58
N SER A 212 -5.11 -0.90 14.51
CA SER A 212 -6.25 0.02 14.42
C SER A 212 -5.94 1.02 13.31
N ILE A 213 -6.87 1.14 12.37
CA ILE A 213 -6.76 2.04 11.22
C ILE A 213 -8.01 2.91 11.14
N VAL A 214 -7.83 4.12 10.61
CA VAL A 214 -8.89 5.00 10.15
C VAL A 214 -8.87 5.02 8.63
N PHE A 215 -10.02 4.81 8.01
CA PHE A 215 -10.17 4.74 6.57
C PHE A 215 -11.47 5.40 6.12
N GLY A 216 -11.49 5.83 4.86
CA GLY A 216 -12.67 6.40 4.22
C GLY A 216 -13.72 5.33 3.95
N CYS A 217 -14.92 5.54 4.48
CA CYS A 217 -16.11 4.78 4.15
C CYS A 217 -16.81 5.49 2.97
N SER A 218 -16.54 5.01 1.75
CA SER A 218 -17.02 5.65 0.53
C SER A 218 -18.53 5.49 0.37
N SER A 219 -19.21 6.63 0.30
CA SER A 219 -20.66 6.73 0.14
C SER A 219 -21.07 7.13 -1.29
N GLN A 220 -20.15 7.69 -2.06
CA GLN A 220 -20.38 8.09 -3.43
C GLN A 220 -19.08 8.11 -4.25
N GLN A 221 -19.18 7.70 -5.51
CA GLN A 221 -18.11 7.80 -6.51
C GLN A 221 -18.59 8.46 -7.80
N SER A 222 -17.63 8.98 -8.57
CA SER A 222 -17.80 9.54 -9.91
C SER A 222 -16.60 9.25 -10.81
N GLY A 223 -16.79 9.40 -12.13
CA GLY A 223 -15.75 9.11 -13.11
C GLY A 223 -15.46 7.60 -13.20
N GLU A 224 -14.21 7.25 -13.52
CA GLU A 224 -13.80 5.86 -13.72
C GLU A 224 -13.88 5.01 -12.46
N LEU A 225 -13.78 5.60 -11.25
CA LEU A 225 -14.02 4.87 -9.99
C LEU A 225 -15.41 4.22 -9.90
N GLY A 226 -16.42 4.82 -10.54
CA GLY A 226 -17.78 4.25 -10.59
C GLY A 226 -17.96 3.17 -11.66
N SER A 227 -16.96 2.98 -12.53
CA SER A 227 -16.97 2.00 -13.61
C SER A 227 -16.74 0.58 -13.09
N SER A 228 -17.20 -0.42 -13.85
CA SER A 228 -16.97 -1.83 -13.51
C SER A 228 -15.70 -2.40 -14.12
N THR A 229 -15.02 -1.69 -15.03
CA THR A 229 -13.86 -2.21 -15.79
C THR A 229 -12.70 -2.60 -14.87
N GLU A 230 -12.28 -1.67 -14.01
CA GLU A 230 -11.12 -1.81 -13.12
C GLU A 230 -11.54 -1.87 -11.64
N ALA A 231 -12.80 -2.20 -11.39
CA ALA A 231 -13.37 -2.05 -10.06
C ALA A 231 -12.72 -2.99 -9.03
N VAL A 232 -12.28 -2.39 -7.93
CA VAL A 232 -11.85 -3.03 -6.69
C VAL A 232 -12.70 -2.50 -5.52
N ASP A 233 -12.49 -3.02 -4.31
CA ASP A 233 -13.25 -2.58 -3.12
C ASP A 233 -12.84 -1.19 -2.62
N GLY A 234 -11.69 -0.68 -3.06
CA GLY A 234 -11.27 0.69 -2.86
C GLY A 234 -9.78 0.92 -3.14
N ILE A 235 -9.19 1.95 -2.56
CA ILE A 235 -7.78 2.31 -2.77
C ILE A 235 -7.08 2.37 -1.41
N ILE A 236 -5.87 1.83 -1.33
CA ILE A 236 -4.97 1.93 -0.18
C ILE A 236 -3.82 2.89 -0.50
N GLY A 237 -3.99 4.14 -0.05
CA GLY A 237 -2.99 5.18 -0.20
C GLY A 237 -1.75 4.96 0.67
N PHE A 238 -0.58 5.03 0.02
CA PHE A 238 0.75 4.99 0.62
C PHE A 238 1.47 6.33 0.53
N GLY A 239 0.74 7.43 0.38
CA GLY A 239 1.27 8.80 0.38
C GLY A 239 1.88 9.26 1.72
N GLN A 240 2.42 10.47 1.71
CA GLN A 240 3.25 11.00 2.79
C GLN A 240 2.44 11.51 4.00
N ALA A 241 1.15 11.83 3.80
CA ALA A 241 0.34 12.48 4.81
C ALA A 241 0.07 11.60 6.03
N ASN A 242 -0.30 12.23 7.15
CA ASN A 242 -0.62 11.53 8.40
C ASN A 242 -1.85 10.62 8.29
N SER A 243 -2.72 10.87 7.29
CA SER A 243 -3.89 10.04 6.99
C SER A 243 -3.53 8.71 6.32
N SER A 244 -2.31 8.52 5.80
CA SER A 244 -1.93 7.28 5.13
C SER A 244 -1.73 6.10 6.07
N ILE A 245 -1.99 4.89 5.56
CA ILE A 245 -1.92 3.67 6.38
C ILE A 245 -0.52 3.49 6.99
N ILE A 246 0.53 3.81 6.23
CA ILE A 246 1.92 3.72 6.70
C ILE A 246 2.19 4.71 7.83
N SER A 247 1.68 5.95 7.74
CA SER A 247 1.78 6.96 8.80
C SER A 247 1.00 6.56 10.06
N GLN A 248 -0.20 6.00 9.89
CA GLN A 248 -1.03 5.53 11.00
C GLN A 248 -0.38 4.36 11.75
N LEU A 249 0.14 3.36 11.03
CA LEU A 249 0.80 2.21 11.65
C LEU A 249 2.14 2.61 12.31
N ALA A 250 2.89 3.53 11.70
CA ALA A 250 4.13 4.03 12.27
C ALA A 250 3.89 4.86 13.55
N SER A 251 2.91 5.78 13.53
CA SER A 251 2.54 6.58 14.71
C SER A 251 1.99 5.73 15.86
N ALA A 252 1.33 4.60 15.55
CA ALA A 252 0.90 3.60 16.53
C ALA A 252 2.04 2.68 17.01
N GLY A 253 3.29 2.90 16.56
CA GLY A 253 4.46 2.11 16.94
C GLY A 253 4.38 0.65 16.50
N LYS A 254 3.71 0.36 15.37
CA LYS A 254 3.56 -0.99 14.83
C LYS A 254 4.62 -1.35 13.80
N VAL A 255 5.06 -0.39 13.01
CA VAL A 255 6.01 -0.56 11.89
C VAL A 255 6.91 0.66 11.79
N LYS A 256 8.04 0.54 11.08
CA LYS A 256 8.78 1.71 10.61
C LYS A 256 7.99 2.42 9.52
N LYS A 257 8.19 3.73 9.36
CA LYS A 257 7.59 4.51 8.25
C LYS A 257 8.37 4.29 6.95
N ILE A 258 8.59 3.03 6.59
CA ILE A 258 9.38 2.58 5.44
C ILE A 258 8.63 1.45 4.75
N PHE A 259 8.53 1.49 3.43
CA PHE A 259 7.91 0.42 2.65
C PHE A 259 8.59 0.28 1.28
N SER A 260 8.32 -0.83 0.61
CA SER A 260 8.89 -1.17 -0.69
C SER A 260 7.90 -1.93 -1.55
N HIS A 261 8.02 -1.73 -2.86
CA HIS A 261 7.33 -2.53 -3.85
C HIS A 261 8.28 -2.97 -4.97
N CYS A 262 7.92 -4.05 -5.64
CA CYS A 262 8.55 -4.53 -6.87
C CYS A 262 7.45 -5.13 -7.73
N LEU A 263 7.11 -4.44 -8.82
CA LEU A 263 6.00 -4.79 -9.69
C LEU A 263 6.50 -5.71 -10.81
N ASP A 264 5.95 -6.92 -10.91
CA ASP A 264 6.24 -7.82 -12.02
C ASP A 264 5.44 -7.35 -13.24
N GLY A 265 6.14 -6.73 -14.18
CA GLY A 265 5.54 -6.18 -15.41
C GLY A 265 5.20 -7.22 -16.47
N ILE A 266 5.64 -8.48 -16.28
CA ILE A 266 5.45 -9.56 -17.26
C ILE A 266 4.31 -10.47 -16.83
N ASN A 267 4.34 -10.96 -15.58
CA ASN A 267 3.38 -11.95 -15.09
C ASN A 267 2.27 -11.32 -14.24
N GLY A 268 2.42 -10.07 -13.83
CA GLY A 268 1.57 -9.45 -12.82
C GLY A 268 1.94 -9.85 -11.40
N GLY A 269 1.34 -9.15 -10.43
CA GLY A 269 1.71 -9.25 -9.02
C GLY A 269 3.13 -8.73 -8.75
N GLY A 270 3.81 -9.33 -7.78
CA GLY A 270 5.13 -8.91 -7.36
C GLY A 270 5.27 -8.89 -5.84
N ILE A 271 6.13 -8.02 -5.33
CA ILE A 271 6.45 -7.92 -3.91
C ILE A 271 5.92 -6.59 -3.40
N PHE A 272 5.21 -6.59 -2.27
CA PHE A 272 4.89 -5.37 -1.52
C PHE A 272 5.12 -5.62 -0.03
N ALA A 273 5.95 -4.80 0.60
CA ALA A 273 6.37 -5.03 1.98
C ALA A 273 6.53 -3.73 2.77
N ILE A 274 6.18 -3.77 4.05
CA ILE A 274 6.42 -2.67 4.99
C ILE A 274 7.58 -3.06 5.89
N GLY A 275 8.60 -2.21 5.95
CA GLY A 275 9.83 -2.41 6.71
C GLY A 275 11.09 -2.15 5.89
N GLN A 276 12.24 -2.22 6.55
CA GLN A 276 13.52 -1.89 5.94
C GLN A 276 14.07 -3.06 5.11
N VAL A 277 14.22 -2.85 3.80
CA VAL A 277 14.95 -3.78 2.92
C VAL A 277 16.44 -3.74 3.26
N VAL A 278 17.02 -4.92 3.50
CA VAL A 278 18.46 -5.09 3.77
C VAL A 278 19.19 -5.83 2.65
N GLN A 279 18.46 -6.60 1.82
CA GLN A 279 19.00 -7.22 0.61
C GLN A 279 17.92 -7.22 -0.50
N PRO A 280 18.22 -6.71 -1.71
CA PRO A 280 19.49 -6.07 -2.12
C PRO A 280 19.72 -4.72 -1.41
N LYS A 281 20.93 -4.17 -1.51
CA LYS A 281 21.18 -2.78 -1.09
C LYS A 281 20.76 -1.84 -2.21
N LEU A 282 19.96 -0.83 -1.86
CA LEU A 282 19.48 0.17 -2.80
C LEU A 282 20.33 1.44 -2.69
N LYS A 283 20.55 2.09 -3.83
CA LYS A 283 20.97 3.49 -3.86
C LYS A 283 19.72 4.36 -3.69
N THR A 284 19.88 5.53 -3.10
CA THR A 284 18.78 6.43 -2.76
C THR A 284 19.07 7.85 -3.22
N THR A 285 18.02 8.64 -3.35
CA THR A 285 18.03 10.08 -3.62
C THR A 285 17.05 10.75 -2.65
N PRO A 286 17.26 12.02 -2.26
CA PRO A 286 16.34 12.73 -1.38
C PRO A 286 14.97 12.96 -2.03
N LEU A 287 13.93 12.93 -1.21
CA LEU A 287 12.61 13.44 -1.58
C LEU A 287 12.60 14.97 -1.48
N VAL A 288 11.89 15.62 -2.40
CA VAL A 288 11.65 17.07 -2.36
C VAL A 288 10.75 17.37 -1.15
N PRO A 289 11.19 18.21 -0.19
CA PRO A 289 10.42 18.50 1.01
C PRO A 289 9.14 19.28 0.73
N ASN A 290 8.10 19.02 1.53
CA ASN A 290 6.79 19.71 1.49
C ASN A 290 5.99 19.54 0.18
N GLU A 291 6.33 18.56 -0.64
CA GLU A 291 5.52 18.15 -1.79
C GLU A 291 4.41 17.18 -1.38
N ALA A 292 3.34 17.15 -2.17
CA ALA A 292 2.18 16.29 -1.90
C ALA A 292 2.45 14.81 -2.25
N HIS A 293 3.27 14.55 -3.25
CA HIS A 293 3.60 13.21 -3.74
C HIS A 293 5.07 12.86 -3.48
N TYR A 294 5.51 11.70 -3.96
CA TYR A 294 6.92 11.31 -3.93
C TYR A 294 7.70 12.00 -5.04
N ASN A 295 8.06 13.25 -4.79
CA ASN A 295 8.78 14.08 -5.73
C ASN A 295 10.29 13.94 -5.54
N VAL A 296 11.04 13.78 -6.63
CA VAL A 296 12.51 13.70 -6.67
C VAL A 296 13.08 14.67 -7.71
N VAL A 297 14.32 15.12 -7.50
CA VAL A 297 14.99 16.03 -8.44
C VAL A 297 15.58 15.24 -9.60
N LEU A 298 15.12 15.53 -10.81
CA LEU A 298 15.67 14.99 -12.06
C LEU A 298 16.76 15.93 -12.57
N ASN A 299 17.92 15.39 -12.93
CA ASN A 299 19.08 16.17 -13.39
C ASN A 299 19.26 16.10 -14.90
N ALA A 300 18.94 14.96 -15.51
CA ALA A 300 19.07 14.76 -16.95
C ALA A 300 18.22 13.58 -17.43
N ILE A 301 17.91 13.58 -18.72
CA ILE A 301 17.35 12.43 -19.43
C ILE A 301 18.32 12.08 -20.55
N GLU A 302 18.68 10.81 -20.65
CA GLU A 302 19.58 10.26 -21.66
C GLU A 302 18.83 9.27 -22.54
N VAL A 303 19.00 9.36 -23.86
CA VAL A 303 18.35 8.48 -24.84
C VAL A 303 19.42 7.86 -25.72
N GLY A 304 19.61 6.54 -25.62
CA GLY A 304 20.59 5.80 -26.44
C GLY A 304 22.03 6.29 -26.29
N GLY A 305 22.42 6.83 -25.13
CA GLY A 305 23.74 7.42 -24.88
C GLY A 305 23.81 8.94 -25.04
N ASP A 306 22.78 9.58 -25.60
CA ASP A 306 22.74 11.02 -25.81
C ASP A 306 21.93 11.71 -24.71
N VAL A 307 22.55 12.63 -23.96
CA VAL A 307 21.83 13.48 -22.98
C VAL A 307 21.00 14.53 -23.70
N LEU A 308 19.71 14.60 -23.37
CA LEU A 308 18.78 15.61 -23.90
C LEU A 308 19.10 17.01 -23.36
N ASN A 309 19.04 18.00 -24.24
CA ASN A 309 19.17 19.40 -23.85
C ASN A 309 17.79 19.93 -23.43
N LEU A 310 17.51 19.89 -22.12
CA LEU A 310 16.23 20.28 -21.54
C LEU A 310 16.37 21.52 -20.64
N PRO A 311 15.35 22.39 -20.58
CA PRO A 311 15.34 23.51 -19.64
C PRO A 311 15.45 23.03 -18.17
N SER A 312 16.28 23.72 -17.37
CA SER A 312 16.55 23.31 -15.99
C SER A 312 15.34 23.39 -15.06
N ASP A 313 14.41 24.30 -15.34
CA ASP A 313 13.15 24.50 -14.63
C ASP A 313 12.19 23.31 -14.81
N VAL A 314 12.22 22.69 -15.98
CA VAL A 314 11.41 21.50 -16.31
C VAL A 314 11.95 20.23 -15.63
N LEU A 315 13.25 20.16 -15.38
CA LEU A 315 13.91 19.04 -14.70
C LEU A 315 13.78 19.11 -13.16
N GLY A 316 13.25 20.21 -12.61
CA GLY A 316 13.10 20.39 -11.17
C GLY A 316 14.21 21.22 -10.53
N GLY A 317 15.13 21.79 -11.31
CA GLY A 317 16.16 22.70 -10.82
C GLY A 317 15.60 24.05 -10.35
N GLY A 318 16.19 24.61 -9.30
CA GLY A 318 16.00 26.01 -8.88
C GLY A 318 14.79 26.34 -7.99
N SER A 319 13.66 25.65 -8.16
CA SER A 319 12.47 25.68 -7.27
C SER A 319 11.35 24.74 -7.76
N GLY A 320 11.66 23.82 -8.68
CA GLY A 320 10.67 22.99 -9.36
C GLY A 320 10.03 21.95 -8.42
N SER A 321 8.78 21.59 -8.69
CA SER A 321 8.05 20.58 -7.93
C SER A 321 8.66 19.18 -8.05
N GLY A 322 9.72 18.98 -8.85
CA GLY A 322 10.37 17.68 -9.06
C GLY A 322 9.57 16.73 -9.96
N THR A 323 10.10 15.51 -10.11
CA THR A 323 9.47 14.39 -10.81
C THR A 323 8.73 13.51 -9.82
N ILE A 324 7.45 13.21 -10.07
CA ILE A 324 6.62 12.34 -9.23
C ILE A 324 6.92 10.87 -9.56
N ILE A 325 7.14 10.06 -8.53
CA ILE A 325 7.21 8.60 -8.60
C ILE A 325 5.90 8.02 -8.07
N ASP A 326 5.11 7.37 -8.93
CA ASP A 326 3.77 6.94 -8.55
C ASP A 326 3.35 5.57 -9.13
N SER A 327 3.18 4.57 -8.25
CA SER A 327 2.62 3.27 -8.61
C SER A 327 1.08 3.23 -8.69
N GLY A 328 0.39 4.33 -8.37
CA GLY A 328 -1.05 4.46 -8.53
C GLY A 328 -1.45 4.83 -9.96
N THR A 329 -0.48 5.11 -10.81
CA THR A 329 -0.66 5.56 -12.20
C THR A 329 0.04 4.59 -13.15
N THR A 330 -0.65 4.10 -14.18
CA THR A 330 -0.09 3.11 -15.12
C THR A 330 0.99 3.71 -16.04
N LEU A 331 0.68 4.83 -16.68
CA LEU A 331 1.50 5.46 -17.74
C LEU A 331 2.46 6.52 -17.18
N ALA A 332 3.41 6.98 -17.99
CA ALA A 332 4.15 8.19 -17.67
C ALA A 332 3.51 9.43 -18.32
N TYR A 333 3.53 10.54 -17.60
CA TYR A 333 2.98 11.83 -18.06
C TYR A 333 4.08 12.87 -18.02
N LEU A 334 4.39 13.44 -19.18
CA LEU A 334 5.54 14.31 -19.38
C LEU A 334 5.05 15.69 -19.86
N PRO A 335 5.62 16.80 -19.36
CA PRO A 335 5.45 18.12 -19.97
C PRO A 335 5.88 18.10 -21.44
N ASP A 336 5.29 18.94 -22.29
CA ASP A 336 5.62 18.94 -23.73
C ASP A 336 7.10 19.21 -24.00
N ASP A 337 7.71 20.10 -23.20
CA ASP A 337 9.14 20.44 -23.23
C ASP A 337 10.06 19.25 -22.96
N VAL A 338 9.55 18.19 -22.30
CA VAL A 338 10.25 16.90 -22.13
C VAL A 338 9.82 15.91 -23.19
N TYR A 339 8.52 15.76 -23.38
CA TYR A 339 7.91 14.74 -24.23
C TYR A 339 8.38 14.84 -25.67
N SER A 340 8.31 16.04 -26.26
CA SER A 340 8.61 16.25 -27.66
C SER A 340 10.06 15.92 -28.04
N PRO A 341 11.11 16.47 -27.37
CA PRO A 341 12.49 16.11 -27.69
C PRO A 341 12.84 14.65 -27.37
N LEU A 342 12.24 14.08 -26.32
CA LEU A 342 12.40 12.67 -25.96
C LEU A 342 11.85 11.74 -27.05
N MET A 343 10.62 11.99 -27.50
CA MET A 343 9.99 11.17 -28.54
C MET A 343 10.65 11.36 -29.90
N GLU A 344 11.15 12.55 -30.23
CA GLU A 344 11.95 12.78 -31.43
C GLU A 344 13.19 11.89 -31.44
N LYS A 345 13.93 11.83 -30.32
CA LYS A 345 15.12 10.98 -30.19
C LYS A 345 14.81 9.49 -30.19
N ILE A 346 13.73 9.06 -29.53
CA ILE A 346 13.29 7.66 -29.53
C ILE A 346 12.92 7.18 -30.93
N THR A 347 12.17 7.99 -31.68
CA THR A 347 11.65 7.60 -33.00
C THR A 347 12.66 7.82 -34.13
N ALA A 348 13.77 8.52 -33.89
CA ALA A 348 14.84 8.72 -34.86
C ALA A 348 15.48 7.40 -35.35
N SER A 349 15.48 6.34 -34.53
CA SER A 349 15.95 5.01 -34.97
C SER A 349 15.02 4.34 -35.99
N GLN A 350 13.77 4.80 -36.10
CA GLN A 350 12.72 4.25 -36.95
C GLN A 350 12.10 5.35 -37.83
N SER A 351 12.86 5.87 -38.80
CA SER A 351 12.42 7.01 -39.63
C SER A 351 11.15 6.78 -40.47
N ASN A 352 10.74 5.52 -40.67
CA ASN A 352 9.54 5.14 -41.43
C ASN A 352 8.36 4.75 -40.54
N LEU A 353 8.46 4.98 -39.22
CA LEU A 353 7.42 4.61 -38.26
C LEU A 353 6.14 5.40 -38.55
N LYS A 354 5.05 4.68 -38.84
CA LYS A 354 3.73 5.28 -39.04
C LYS A 354 2.99 5.26 -37.72
N ILE A 355 3.06 6.37 -37.00
CA ILE A 355 2.34 6.54 -35.74
C ILE A 355 0.88 6.94 -36.05
N HIS A 356 -0.07 6.22 -35.46
CA HIS A 356 -1.49 6.51 -35.50
C HIS A 356 -2.08 6.50 -34.08
N ILE A 357 -3.27 7.08 -33.94
CA ILE A 357 -3.97 7.13 -32.64
C ILE A 357 -4.97 5.98 -32.58
N VAL A 358 -4.97 5.26 -31.47
CA VAL A 358 -5.91 4.17 -31.13
C VAL A 358 -6.71 4.57 -29.91
N GLU A 359 -8.01 4.25 -29.91
CA GLU A 359 -8.95 4.56 -28.82
C GLU A 359 -8.97 6.04 -28.39
N ASN A 360 -8.61 6.96 -29.30
CA ASN A 360 -8.45 8.39 -29.03
C ASN A 360 -7.46 8.73 -27.89
N GLN A 361 -6.62 7.78 -27.50
CA GLN A 361 -5.75 7.91 -26.33
C GLN A 361 -4.31 7.55 -26.64
N PHE A 362 -4.07 6.39 -27.26
CA PHE A 362 -2.73 5.83 -27.39
C PHE A 362 -2.12 6.14 -28.76
N LYS A 363 -0.87 6.62 -28.76
CA LYS A 363 -0.06 6.70 -29.98
C LYS A 363 0.59 5.35 -30.20
N CYS A 364 0.23 4.69 -31.30
CA CYS A 364 0.67 3.34 -31.62
C CYS A 364 1.25 3.24 -33.02
N PHE A 365 1.95 2.16 -33.30
CA PHE A 365 2.55 1.84 -34.59
C PHE A 365 2.66 0.32 -34.74
N VAL A 366 2.83 -0.14 -35.98
CA VAL A 366 3.10 -1.56 -36.25
C VAL A 366 4.60 -1.80 -36.29
N TYR A 367 5.10 -2.76 -35.52
CA TYR A 367 6.50 -3.15 -35.49
C TYR A 367 6.66 -4.64 -35.17
N SER A 368 7.12 -5.42 -36.14
CA SER A 368 7.24 -6.88 -36.04
C SER A 368 8.61 -7.37 -35.56
N GLY A 369 9.53 -6.45 -35.25
CA GLY A 369 10.83 -6.77 -34.67
C GLY A 369 10.78 -6.86 -33.14
N ASN A 370 11.89 -7.23 -32.52
CA ASN A 370 12.06 -7.04 -31.09
C ASN A 370 12.26 -5.56 -30.78
N VAL A 371 11.39 -4.97 -29.95
CA VAL A 371 11.45 -3.54 -29.61
C VAL A 371 12.76 -3.15 -28.93
N ASP A 372 13.39 -4.05 -28.17
CA ASP A 372 14.66 -3.80 -27.50
C ASP A 372 15.84 -3.66 -28.47
N ASP A 373 15.73 -4.25 -29.67
CA ASP A 373 16.71 -4.10 -30.75
C ASP A 373 16.41 -2.88 -31.64
N GLY A 374 15.15 -2.43 -31.65
CA GLY A 374 14.64 -1.40 -32.57
C GLY A 374 14.65 0.02 -32.03
N PHE A 375 14.56 0.19 -30.71
CA PHE A 375 14.40 1.49 -30.06
C PHE A 375 15.45 1.71 -28.96
N PRO A 376 15.82 2.97 -28.66
CA PRO A 376 16.89 3.26 -27.72
C PRO A 376 16.44 3.14 -26.26
N VAL A 377 17.34 2.65 -25.40
CA VAL A 377 17.17 2.70 -23.94
C VAL A 377 17.12 4.15 -23.47
N VAL A 378 16.24 4.45 -22.51
CA VAL A 378 16.13 5.76 -21.87
C VAL A 378 16.60 5.67 -20.42
N THR A 379 17.42 6.63 -19.98
CA THR A 379 17.85 6.71 -18.57
C THR A 379 17.55 8.08 -18.00
N PHE A 380 16.81 8.09 -16.90
CA PHE A 380 16.55 9.27 -16.07
C PHE A 380 17.63 9.35 -14.98
N HIS A 381 18.32 10.48 -14.88
CA HIS A 381 19.40 10.70 -13.92
C HIS A 381 18.94 11.66 -12.84
N PHE A 382 19.09 11.30 -11.57
CA PHE A 382 18.59 12.04 -10.41
C PHE A 382 19.76 12.53 -9.53
N GLU A 383 19.44 13.25 -8.46
CA GLU A 383 20.42 13.60 -7.42
C GLU A 383 21.09 12.36 -6.81
N ASP A 384 22.26 12.54 -6.22
CA ASP A 384 23.10 11.48 -5.64
C ASP A 384 23.52 10.37 -6.62
N SER A 385 23.56 10.69 -7.91
CA SER A 385 23.96 9.74 -8.99
C SER A 385 23.09 8.48 -9.02
N LEU A 386 21.83 8.60 -8.59
CA LEU A 386 20.83 7.56 -8.79
C LEU A 386 20.29 7.68 -10.23
N SER A 387 20.20 6.56 -10.93
CA SER A 387 19.68 6.51 -12.30
C SER A 387 18.53 5.51 -12.36
N LEU A 388 17.53 5.80 -13.18
CA LEU A 388 16.42 4.91 -13.50
C LEU A 388 16.46 4.64 -15.00
N THR A 389 16.74 3.40 -15.37
CA THR A 389 16.80 2.96 -16.76
C THR A 389 15.46 2.36 -17.16
N VAL A 390 14.95 2.74 -18.34
CA VAL A 390 13.70 2.25 -18.91
C VAL A 390 14.00 1.66 -20.29
N TYR A 391 13.75 0.36 -20.44
CA TYR A 391 13.97 -0.36 -21.69
C TYR A 391 12.79 -0.20 -22.65
N PRO A 392 12.98 -0.42 -23.97
CA PRO A 392 11.91 -0.33 -24.95
C PRO A 392 10.65 -1.12 -24.61
N HIS A 393 10.78 -2.37 -24.15
CA HIS A 393 9.63 -3.17 -23.70
C HIS A 393 8.93 -2.65 -22.43
N GLU A 394 9.51 -1.66 -21.72
CA GLU A 394 8.92 -1.05 -20.53
C GLU A 394 8.18 0.26 -20.86
N TYR A 395 8.61 1.01 -21.88
CA TYR A 395 7.90 2.21 -22.34
C TYR A 395 7.03 2.00 -23.59
N LEU A 396 7.11 0.83 -24.22
CA LEU A 396 6.21 0.36 -25.27
C LEU A 396 5.44 -0.85 -24.77
N PHE A 397 4.14 -0.89 -25.01
CA PHE A 397 3.30 -2.05 -24.69
C PHE A 397 2.61 -2.58 -25.95
N ASP A 398 2.50 -3.90 -26.04
CA ASP A 398 1.81 -4.57 -27.13
C ASP A 398 0.28 -4.47 -26.92
N LEU A 399 -0.42 -3.95 -27.91
CA LEU A 399 -1.88 -3.89 -27.92
C LEU A 399 -2.47 -5.19 -28.45
N HIS A 400 -2.08 -5.59 -29.66
CA HIS A 400 -2.45 -6.83 -30.34
C HIS A 400 -1.69 -6.96 -31.67
N ASP A 401 -1.26 -8.16 -32.07
CA ASP A 401 -0.66 -8.46 -33.39
C ASP A 401 0.44 -7.45 -33.84
N ASP A 402 1.54 -7.32 -33.09
CA ASP A 402 2.66 -6.43 -33.40
C ASP A 402 2.30 -4.93 -33.41
N GLN A 403 1.14 -4.56 -32.86
CA GLN A 403 0.72 -3.18 -32.68
C GLN A 403 1.20 -2.66 -31.33
N TRP A 404 2.32 -1.94 -31.35
CA TRP A 404 2.93 -1.37 -30.16
C TRP A 404 2.43 0.05 -29.90
N CYS A 405 2.16 0.35 -28.64
CA CYS A 405 1.69 1.65 -28.18
C CYS A 405 2.70 2.28 -27.20
N ILE A 406 2.82 3.61 -27.26
CA ILE A 406 3.73 4.38 -26.41
C ILE A 406 3.07 4.58 -25.05
N GLY A 407 3.72 4.08 -23.99
CA GLY A 407 3.28 4.19 -22.61
C GLY A 407 3.46 5.58 -21.97
N TRP A 408 3.96 6.55 -22.74
CA TRP A 408 4.24 7.92 -22.29
C TRP A 408 3.32 8.93 -22.99
N GLN A 409 2.79 9.87 -22.22
CA GLN A 409 1.76 10.81 -22.65
C GLN A 409 2.25 12.27 -22.61
N ASN A 410 1.84 13.05 -23.61
CA ASN A 410 2.09 14.49 -23.69
C ASN A 410 0.98 15.26 -22.95
N LYS A 411 0.95 15.11 -21.62
CA LYS A 411 -0.03 15.74 -20.71
C LYS A 411 0.58 15.80 -19.31
N GLY A 412 1.54 16.68 -19.07
CA GLY A 412 2.07 16.88 -17.72
C GLY A 412 0.95 17.22 -16.73
N MET A 413 0.99 16.66 -15.53
CA MET A 413 0.06 17.08 -14.47
C MET A 413 0.38 18.53 -14.09
N GLN A 414 -0.63 19.32 -13.75
CA GLN A 414 -0.40 20.67 -13.26
C GLN A 414 -0.42 20.71 -11.73
N THR A 415 0.62 21.27 -11.13
CA THR A 415 0.60 21.65 -9.72
C THR A 415 -0.40 22.77 -9.46
N ARG A 416 -0.66 23.08 -8.18
CA ARG A 416 -1.61 24.14 -7.78
C ARG A 416 -1.23 25.53 -8.31
N ASP A 417 0.03 25.77 -8.60
CA ASP A 417 0.55 26.99 -9.21
C ASP A 417 0.65 26.92 -10.75
N GLY A 418 0.08 25.88 -11.36
CA GLY A 418 -0.06 25.72 -12.81
C GLY A 418 1.19 25.20 -13.52
N ARG A 419 2.22 24.74 -12.79
CA ARG A 419 3.43 24.18 -13.40
C ARG A 419 3.18 22.74 -13.81
N GLU A 420 3.60 22.38 -15.02
CA GLU A 420 3.56 21.00 -15.48
C GLU A 420 4.65 20.18 -14.77
N VAL A 421 4.31 18.97 -14.33
CA VAL A 421 5.23 18.04 -13.67
C VAL A 421 5.29 16.72 -14.41
N THR A 422 6.49 16.16 -14.42
CA THR A 422 6.76 14.79 -14.85
C THR A 422 6.22 13.82 -13.81
N LEU A 423 5.48 12.81 -14.25
CA LEU A 423 5.04 11.68 -13.43
C LEU A 423 5.49 10.38 -14.09
N LEU A 424 6.18 9.54 -13.31
CA LEU A 424 6.65 8.22 -13.71
C LEU A 424 5.77 7.14 -13.05
N GLY A 425 4.97 6.47 -13.89
CA GLY A 425 4.01 5.44 -13.50
C GLY A 425 4.57 4.02 -13.44
N ASP A 426 3.69 3.05 -13.21
CA ASP A 426 4.01 1.61 -13.10
C ASP A 426 4.83 1.06 -14.25
N LEU A 427 4.56 1.47 -15.50
CA LEU A 427 5.37 1.03 -16.65
C LEU A 427 6.85 1.38 -16.50
N VAL A 428 7.14 2.54 -15.90
CA VAL A 428 8.52 2.99 -15.61
C VAL A 428 9.08 2.28 -14.38
N LEU A 429 8.24 1.95 -13.40
CA LEU A 429 8.62 1.31 -12.14
C LEU A 429 8.63 -0.23 -12.20
N ALA A 430 8.14 -0.81 -13.29
CA ALA A 430 8.11 -2.25 -13.51
C ALA A 430 9.53 -2.82 -13.45
N ASN A 431 9.64 -4.03 -12.88
CA ASN A 431 10.89 -4.78 -12.73
C ASN A 431 11.98 -4.04 -11.93
N LYS A 432 11.56 -3.09 -11.08
CA LYS A 432 12.45 -2.35 -10.18
C LYS A 432 11.96 -2.53 -8.76
N LEU A 433 12.89 -2.80 -7.84
CA LEU A 433 12.60 -2.77 -6.41
C LEU A 433 12.70 -1.32 -5.95
N VAL A 434 11.58 -0.70 -5.65
CA VAL A 434 11.49 0.69 -5.17
C VAL A 434 11.30 0.69 -3.65
N SER A 435 12.03 1.53 -2.92
CA SER A 435 11.95 1.68 -1.47
C SER A 435 11.75 3.13 -1.08
N TYR A 436 10.76 3.36 -0.23
CA TYR A 436 10.34 4.66 0.28
C TYR A 436 10.69 4.69 1.76
N ASP A 437 11.68 5.50 2.14
CA ASP A 437 12.09 5.71 3.52
C ASP A 437 11.65 7.09 3.98
N LEU A 438 10.46 7.14 4.60
CA LEU A 438 9.85 8.39 5.05
C LEU A 438 10.42 8.87 6.37
N GLU A 439 11.19 8.04 7.08
CA GLU A 439 11.93 8.44 8.28
C GLU A 439 13.16 9.28 7.89
N ASN A 440 13.83 8.91 6.80
CA ASN A 440 14.99 9.61 6.27
C ASN A 440 14.68 10.56 5.10
N GLN A 441 13.42 10.61 4.64
CA GLN A 441 12.97 11.42 3.50
C GLN A 441 13.76 11.12 2.21
N THR A 442 13.91 9.82 1.92
CA THR A 442 14.63 9.33 0.74
C THR A 442 13.83 8.26 0.03
N ILE A 443 14.03 8.15 -1.28
CA ILE A 443 13.53 7.06 -2.11
C ILE A 443 14.70 6.43 -2.85
N GLY A 444 14.63 5.14 -3.14
CA GLY A 444 15.68 4.44 -3.87
C GLY A 444 15.16 3.27 -4.67
N TRP A 445 15.91 2.88 -5.70
CA TRP A 445 15.54 1.77 -6.55
C TRP A 445 16.74 1.04 -7.14
N ALA A 446 16.48 -0.17 -7.62
CA ALA A 446 17.41 -0.97 -8.42
C ALA A 446 16.63 -1.92 -9.33
N GLU A 447 17.21 -2.25 -10.48
CA GLU A 447 16.75 -3.37 -11.32
C GLU A 447 16.62 -4.64 -10.49
N TYR A 448 15.48 -5.32 -10.61
CA TYR A 448 15.20 -6.46 -9.75
C TYR A 448 14.26 -7.47 -10.39
N ASN A 449 14.48 -8.75 -10.09
CA ASN A 449 13.53 -9.79 -10.45
C ASN A 449 12.35 -9.75 -9.46
N CYS A 450 11.25 -9.11 -9.85
CA CYS A 450 10.06 -8.97 -9.00
C CYS A 450 9.29 -10.28 -8.79
N SER A 451 9.64 -11.37 -9.48
CA SER A 451 9.13 -12.72 -9.21
C SER A 451 9.98 -13.48 -8.16
N SER A 452 10.98 -12.83 -7.55
CA SER A 452 11.91 -13.44 -6.59
C SER A 452 11.55 -13.14 -5.11
N SER A 453 12.54 -12.85 -4.27
CA SER A 453 12.33 -12.50 -2.87
C SER A 453 13.35 -11.48 -2.37
N ILE A 454 12.88 -10.48 -1.62
CA ILE A 454 13.72 -9.51 -0.91
C ILE A 454 13.92 -9.92 0.55
N LYS A 455 14.90 -9.32 1.23
CA LYS A 455 15.07 -9.52 2.67
C LYS A 455 14.79 -8.24 3.45
N LEU A 456 13.90 -8.36 4.43
CA LEU A 456 13.57 -7.27 5.36
C LEU A 456 14.15 -7.53 6.74
N ARG A 457 14.54 -6.45 7.42
CA ARG A 457 14.85 -6.46 8.85
C ARG A 457 13.56 -6.33 9.65
N ASP A 458 13.30 -7.29 10.52
CA ASP A 458 12.29 -7.17 11.57
C ASP A 458 12.94 -6.51 12.79
N GLU A 459 12.52 -5.30 13.13
CA GLU A 459 13.14 -4.51 14.21
C GLU A 459 12.79 -5.08 15.60
N LYS A 460 11.64 -5.72 15.72
CA LYS A 460 11.19 -6.37 16.95
C LYS A 460 12.11 -7.51 17.38
N SER A 461 12.48 -8.40 16.45
CA SER A 461 13.36 -9.54 16.73
C SER A 461 14.83 -9.27 16.41
N GLY A 462 15.13 -8.27 15.59
CA GLY A 462 16.45 -8.03 15.00
C GLY A 462 16.81 -9.01 13.87
N ASN A 463 15.92 -9.95 13.55
CA ASN A 463 16.14 -10.95 12.51
C ASN A 463 15.92 -10.37 11.12
N VAL A 464 16.41 -11.10 10.13
CA VAL A 464 16.21 -10.80 8.72
C VAL A 464 15.40 -11.93 8.10
N TYR A 465 14.28 -11.58 7.46
CA TYR A 465 13.37 -12.54 6.85
C TYR A 465 13.19 -12.27 5.36
N ALA A 466 13.08 -13.34 4.57
CA ALA A 466 12.73 -13.26 3.17
C ALA A 466 11.23 -12.99 2.98
N VAL A 467 10.89 -12.10 2.05
CA VAL A 467 9.52 -11.84 1.55
C VAL A 467 9.53 -12.12 0.06
N GLY A 468 8.64 -13.01 -0.38
CA GLY A 468 8.55 -13.45 -1.76
C GLY A 468 7.53 -12.67 -2.57
N SER A 469 7.53 -12.89 -3.88
CA SER A 469 6.50 -12.38 -4.76
C SER A 469 5.17 -13.12 -4.57
N HIS A 470 4.09 -12.40 -4.87
CA HIS A 470 2.73 -12.92 -4.86
C HIS A 470 2.05 -12.57 -6.18
N ILE A 471 1.10 -13.41 -6.56
CA ILE A 471 0.12 -13.09 -7.59
C ILE A 471 -1.24 -13.55 -7.07
N ILE A 472 -1.90 -12.69 -6.29
CA ILE A 472 -3.24 -13.03 -5.80
C ILE A 472 -4.20 -12.98 -6.98
N SER A 473 -4.81 -14.13 -7.28
CA SER A 473 -5.79 -14.23 -8.36
C SER A 473 -7.08 -13.52 -7.94
N SER A 474 -7.62 -12.70 -8.84
CA SER A 474 -8.97 -12.16 -8.76
C SER A 474 -10.04 -13.21 -9.07
N ALA A 475 -9.67 -14.32 -9.73
CA ALA A 475 -10.62 -15.32 -10.14
C ALA A 475 -11.16 -16.12 -8.94
N ARG A 476 -12.47 -16.42 -8.97
CA ARG A 476 -13.06 -17.44 -8.12
C ARG A 476 -12.22 -18.70 -8.25
N GLY A 477 -11.49 -19.03 -7.18
CA GLY A 477 -11.08 -20.40 -6.97
C GLY A 477 -12.35 -21.24 -7.04
N LEU A 478 -12.57 -21.93 -8.16
CA LEU A 478 -13.43 -23.09 -8.19
C LEU A 478 -12.92 -23.94 -7.04
N ASN A 479 -13.67 -23.95 -5.94
CA ASN A 479 -13.38 -24.77 -4.78
C ASN A 479 -13.18 -26.17 -5.33
N ALA A 480 -11.93 -26.61 -5.52
CA ALA A 480 -11.64 -27.87 -6.19
C ALA A 480 -12.34 -29.00 -5.42
N GLY A 481 -12.50 -28.84 -4.10
CA GLY A 481 -13.32 -29.71 -3.26
C GLY A 481 -14.83 -29.71 -3.57
N LYS A 482 -15.44 -28.62 -4.03
CA LYS A 482 -16.85 -28.59 -4.47
C LYS A 482 -17.01 -29.20 -5.87
N ALA A 483 -16.13 -28.88 -6.81
CA ALA A 483 -16.15 -29.47 -8.14
C ALA A 483 -15.87 -30.98 -8.09
N LEU A 484 -14.90 -31.42 -7.28
CA LEU A 484 -14.59 -32.83 -7.05
C LEU A 484 -15.74 -33.56 -6.35
N ARG A 485 -16.40 -32.95 -5.35
CA ARG A 485 -17.61 -33.53 -4.72
C ARG A 485 -18.77 -33.66 -5.70
N PHE A 486 -18.96 -32.68 -6.58
CA PHE A 486 -20.01 -32.73 -7.60
C PHE A 486 -19.70 -33.81 -8.65
N LEU A 487 -18.44 -33.93 -9.07
CA LEU A 487 -17.98 -34.99 -9.98
C LEU A 487 -18.14 -36.37 -9.34
N LEU A 488 -17.77 -36.54 -8.07
CA LEU A 488 -17.98 -37.78 -7.32
C LEU A 488 -19.46 -38.13 -7.19
N LEU A 489 -20.34 -37.14 -6.93
CA LEU A 489 -21.78 -37.36 -6.88
C LEU A 489 -22.33 -37.84 -8.23
N ILE A 490 -21.91 -37.23 -9.34
CA ILE A 490 -22.29 -37.64 -10.70
C ILE A 490 -21.79 -39.06 -11.00
N ILE A 491 -20.53 -39.37 -10.68
CA ILE A 491 -19.95 -40.71 -10.90
C ILE A 491 -20.70 -41.76 -10.06
N THR A 492 -21.01 -41.48 -8.79
CA THR A 492 -21.78 -42.40 -7.95
C THR A 492 -23.20 -42.60 -8.47
N SER A 493 -23.86 -41.55 -8.98
CA SER A 493 -25.19 -41.63 -9.59
C SER A 493 -25.19 -42.47 -10.86
N LEU A 494 -24.19 -42.31 -11.73
CA LEU A 494 -24.04 -43.08 -12.96
C LEU A 494 -23.74 -44.55 -12.68
N LEU A 495 -22.87 -44.84 -11.69
CA LEU A 495 -22.60 -46.21 -11.25
C LEU A 495 -23.83 -46.87 -10.64
N TYR A 496 -24.65 -46.13 -9.87
CA TYR A 496 -25.90 -46.64 -9.32
C TYR A 496 -26.93 -46.95 -10.41
N ALA A 497 -27.02 -46.11 -11.44
CA ALA A 497 -27.91 -46.33 -12.59
C ALA A 497 -27.49 -47.54 -13.46
N LEU A 498 -26.20 -47.90 -13.47
CA LEU A 498 -25.67 -49.08 -14.18
C LEU A 498 -25.79 -50.38 -13.38
N LEU A 499 -26.10 -50.31 -12.08
CA LEU A 499 -26.20 -51.46 -11.16
C LEU A 499 -27.63 -51.82 -10.77
N ILE A 500 -28.63 -51.09 -11.27
CA ILE A 500 -30.05 -51.46 -11.13
C ILE A 500 -30.43 -52.25 -12.41
N PRO A 501 -30.78 -53.54 -12.29
CA PRO A 501 -31.10 -54.41 -13.43
C PRO A 501 -32.45 -54.08 -14.09
#